data_AF-A0A1Q9R6V6-F1
#
_entry.id   AF-A0A1Q9R6V6-F1
#
_cell.length_a   1.000
_cell.length_b   1.000
_cell.length_c   1.000
_cell.angle_alpha   90.00
_cell.angle_beta   90.00
_cell.angle_gamma   90.00
#
_symmetry.space_group_name_H-M   'P 1'
#
loop_
_entity.id
_entity.type
_entity.pdbx_description
1 polymer ?
#
loop_
_entity_poly.entity_id
_entity_poly.type
_entity_poly.pdbx_seq_one_letter_code
_entity_poly.pdbx_strand_id
1 'polypeptide(L)'
;MDIRFFFEQRLAFIKQLYLNGSAPFDERKRKIENEEDPFIPPYSEDGEPPFISEWLEADASIQVLGSSCLSMLSAALHLYLTEWHRLLGTPPGPSLKSTFKNKGWPNGYRAFYEAHGSYSFSTGPFNFDLIVELVLARNSIQHPDSLIFDTYRYTDEDLAKMPSPFFISDREKELSEELGEQGRNWLMRPHIHIDTEKFLHALAQLSAFVEWLENQGETIMHKRYLARKQQHETEHGADEI
;
A
#
# COMPACT_ATOMS: atom_id res chain seq x y z
N MET A 1 10.19 21.99 5.44
CA MET A 1 10.24 20.65 6.03
C MET A 1 10.62 19.71 4.91
N ASP A 2 11.61 18.85 5.10
CA ASP A 2 11.96 17.82 4.12
C ASP A 2 10.94 16.67 4.25
N ILE A 3 9.91 16.70 3.40
CA ILE A 3 8.74 15.82 3.53
C ILE A 3 9.15 14.37 3.27
N ARG A 4 9.96 14.11 2.24
CA ARG A 4 10.43 12.76 1.92
C ARG A 4 11.32 12.20 3.03
N PHE A 5 12.24 12.99 3.58
CA PHE A 5 13.08 12.53 4.70
C PHE A 5 12.24 11.98 5.86
N PHE A 6 11.20 12.72 6.30
CA PHE A 6 10.35 12.25 7.40
C PHE A 6 9.47 11.06 7.01
N PHE A 7 9.07 10.95 5.75
CA PHE A 7 8.36 9.78 5.26
C PHE A 7 9.25 8.53 5.26
N GLU A 8 10.49 8.63 4.76
CA GLU A 8 11.46 7.53 4.75
C GLU A 8 11.85 7.06 6.16
N GLN A 9 11.99 7.99 7.10
CA GLN A 9 12.21 7.63 8.51
C GLN A 9 11.03 6.82 9.09
N ARG A 10 9.79 7.13 8.70
CA ARG A 10 8.62 6.34 9.09
C ARG A 10 8.61 4.97 8.42
N LEU A 11 8.98 4.89 7.13
CA LEU A 11 9.10 3.61 6.43
C LEU A 11 10.15 2.71 7.09
N ALA A 12 11.31 3.25 7.44
CA ALA A 12 12.37 2.52 8.13
C ALA A 12 11.92 1.96 9.49
N PHE A 13 11.18 2.76 10.26
CA PHE A 13 10.58 2.30 11.52
C PHE A 13 9.57 1.17 11.30
N ILE A 14 8.63 1.34 10.36
CA ILE A 14 7.59 0.33 10.06
C ILE A 14 8.24 -0.97 9.57
N LYS A 15 9.28 -0.87 8.73
CA LYS A 15 10.06 -2.02 8.28
C LYS A 15 10.71 -2.76 9.45
N GLN A 16 11.36 -2.04 10.35
CA GLN A 16 12.01 -2.61 11.52
C GLN A 16 11.00 -3.28 12.46
N LEU A 17 9.82 -2.67 12.65
CA LEU A 17 8.74 -3.24 13.45
C LEU A 17 8.25 -4.57 12.87
N TYR A 18 7.96 -4.61 11.57
CA TYR A 18 7.49 -5.83 10.91
C TYR A 18 8.53 -6.95 11.01
N LEU A 19 9.77 -6.70 10.55
CA LEU A 19 10.80 -7.74 10.46
C LEU A 19 11.15 -8.34 11.83
N ASN A 20 11.26 -7.51 12.87
CA ASN A 20 11.58 -8.01 14.21
C ASN A 20 10.36 -8.59 14.92
N GLY A 21 9.17 -8.12 14.60
CA GLY A 21 7.92 -8.62 15.18
C GLY A 21 7.47 -9.95 14.57
N SER A 22 7.71 -10.18 13.28
CA SER A 22 7.32 -11.42 12.59
C SER A 22 8.29 -12.57 12.87
N ALA A 23 9.59 -12.26 13.03
CA ALA A 23 10.67 -13.23 13.21
C ALA A 23 10.37 -14.39 14.21
N PRO A 24 9.86 -14.16 15.44
CA PRO A 24 9.57 -15.27 16.35
C PRO A 24 8.43 -16.18 15.86
N PHE A 25 7.48 -15.66 15.11
CA PHE A 25 6.36 -16.43 14.55
C PHE A 25 6.80 -17.19 13.30
N ASP A 26 7.59 -16.56 12.43
CA ASP A 26 8.22 -17.20 11.27
C ASP A 26 9.09 -18.39 11.72
N GLU A 27 9.91 -18.18 12.76
CA GLU A 27 10.75 -19.23 13.33
C GLU A 27 9.90 -20.37 13.93
N ARG A 28 8.76 -20.06 14.55
CA ARG A 28 7.84 -21.08 15.07
C ARG A 28 7.28 -21.93 13.94
N LYS A 29 6.75 -21.31 12.88
CA LYS A 29 6.22 -22.03 11.70
C LYS A 29 7.28 -22.93 11.08
N ARG A 30 8.48 -22.39 10.85
CA ARG A 30 9.64 -23.12 10.32
C ARG A 30 9.99 -24.34 11.17
N LYS A 31 10.05 -24.19 12.50
CA LYS A 31 10.37 -25.31 13.39
C LYS A 31 9.29 -26.39 13.41
N ILE A 32 8.01 -26.01 13.34
CA ILE A 32 6.89 -26.96 13.23
C ILE A 32 7.00 -27.73 11.91
N GLU A 33 7.20 -27.04 10.80
CA GLU A 33 7.30 -27.63 9.45
C GLU A 33 8.51 -28.57 9.30
N ASN A 34 9.60 -28.29 10.01
CA ASN A 34 10.83 -29.09 10.00
C ASN A 34 10.94 -30.11 11.14
N GLU A 35 9.92 -30.23 12.00
CA GLU A 35 9.93 -31.09 13.19
C GLU A 35 11.15 -30.84 14.11
N GLU A 36 11.47 -29.58 14.38
CA GLU A 36 12.59 -29.15 15.22
C GLU A 36 12.17 -28.82 16.65
N ASP A 37 13.05 -29.06 17.63
CA ASP A 37 12.79 -28.76 19.04
C ASP A 37 12.28 -27.30 19.28
N PRO A 38 11.17 -27.12 20.02
CA PRO A 38 10.41 -28.11 20.80
C PRO A 38 9.25 -28.80 20.06
N PHE A 39 9.11 -28.62 18.74
CA PHE A 39 7.97 -29.07 17.93
C PHE A 39 8.23 -30.41 17.22
N ILE A 40 8.69 -31.40 17.98
CA ILE A 40 8.86 -32.77 17.48
C ILE A 40 7.56 -33.53 17.74
N PRO A 41 6.86 -34.03 16.71
CA PRO A 41 5.58 -34.72 16.89
C PRO A 41 5.69 -35.95 17.79
N PRO A 42 4.86 -36.08 18.84
CA PRO A 42 4.66 -37.38 19.46
C PRO A 42 3.91 -38.30 18.50
N TYR A 43 4.08 -39.62 18.64
CA TYR A 43 3.25 -40.58 17.91
C TYR A 43 1.77 -40.34 18.24
N SER A 44 0.94 -40.19 17.21
CA SER A 44 -0.52 -40.02 17.32
C SER A 44 -1.23 -40.77 16.19
N GLU A 45 -2.35 -41.41 16.51
CA GLU A 45 -3.23 -42.08 15.53
C GLU A 45 -4.45 -41.22 15.16
N ASP A 46 -4.61 -40.03 15.76
CA ASP A 46 -5.83 -39.20 15.63
C ASP A 46 -5.96 -38.51 14.26
N GLY A 47 -4.90 -38.56 13.43
CA GLY A 47 -4.87 -38.02 12.07
C GLY A 47 -4.81 -36.48 11.98
N GLU A 48 -4.89 -35.77 13.10
CA GLU A 48 -4.68 -34.33 13.14
C GLU A 48 -3.19 -33.97 13.00
N PRO A 49 -2.84 -32.95 12.20
CA PRO A 49 -1.48 -32.49 12.13
C PRO A 49 -0.98 -32.01 13.51
N PRO A 50 0.16 -32.50 14.00
CA PRO A 50 0.73 -32.09 15.27
C PRO A 50 1.03 -30.58 15.25
N PHE A 51 0.76 -29.90 16.36
CA PHE A 51 1.00 -28.46 16.54
C PHE A 51 0.25 -27.53 15.56
N ILE A 52 -0.86 -27.99 14.97
CA ILE A 52 -1.64 -27.17 14.03
C ILE A 52 -2.14 -25.87 14.67
N SER A 53 -2.53 -25.89 15.94
CA SER A 53 -2.99 -24.69 16.65
C SER A 53 -1.89 -23.65 16.80
N GLU A 54 -0.68 -24.08 17.14
CA GLU A 54 0.50 -23.23 17.30
C GLU A 54 0.95 -22.63 15.97
N TRP A 55 0.84 -23.40 14.89
CA TRP A 55 1.11 -22.92 13.53
C TRP A 55 0.07 -21.88 13.10
N LEU A 56 -1.22 -22.15 13.32
CA LEU A 56 -2.31 -21.22 12.99
C LEU A 56 -2.23 -19.93 13.80
N GLU A 57 -1.90 -20.01 15.09
CA GLU A 57 -1.67 -18.83 15.94
C GLU A 57 -0.49 -17.99 15.42
N ALA A 58 0.62 -18.63 15.05
CA ALA A 58 1.78 -17.93 14.49
C ALA A 58 1.45 -17.26 13.16
N ASP A 59 0.74 -17.95 12.27
CA ASP A 59 0.32 -17.38 10.99
C ASP A 59 -0.62 -16.17 11.20
N ALA A 60 -1.65 -16.33 12.03
CA ALA A 60 -2.56 -15.23 12.36
C ALA A 60 -1.83 -14.03 12.98
N SER A 61 -0.84 -14.28 13.84
CA SER A 61 -0.02 -13.23 14.44
C SER A 61 0.78 -12.44 13.39
N ILE A 62 1.35 -13.12 12.39
CA ILE A 62 2.02 -12.49 11.26
C ILE A 62 1.02 -11.66 10.45
N GLN A 63 -0.16 -12.20 10.16
CA GLN A 63 -1.18 -11.48 9.39
C GLN A 63 -1.66 -10.21 10.11
N VAL A 64 -1.89 -10.26 11.42
CA VAL A 64 -2.30 -9.09 12.23
C VAL A 64 -1.18 -8.04 12.27
N LEU A 65 0.07 -8.46 12.46
CA LEU A 65 1.22 -7.55 12.47
C LEU A 65 1.41 -6.90 11.08
N GLY A 66 1.40 -7.70 10.02
CA GLY A 66 1.49 -7.23 8.64
C GLY A 66 0.39 -6.22 8.30
N SER A 67 -0.85 -6.53 8.68
CA SER A 67 -2.02 -5.67 8.44
C SER A 67 -1.92 -4.34 9.18
N SER A 68 -1.41 -4.39 10.42
CA SER A 68 -1.12 -3.20 11.22
C SER A 68 -0.04 -2.35 10.54
N CYS A 69 1.02 -2.98 10.05
CA CYS A 69 2.10 -2.29 9.34
C CYS A 69 1.62 -1.67 8.02
N LEU A 70 0.81 -2.37 7.21
CA LEU A 70 0.18 -1.80 6.01
C LEU A 70 -0.70 -0.59 6.34
N SER A 71 -1.45 -0.64 7.45
CA SER A 71 -2.24 0.50 7.90
C SER A 71 -1.37 1.72 8.25
N MET A 72 -0.20 1.50 8.87
CA MET A 72 0.77 2.55 9.16
C MET A 72 1.39 3.12 7.88
N LEU A 73 1.72 2.27 6.89
CA LEU A 73 2.22 2.70 5.59
C LEU A 73 1.21 3.61 4.87
N SER A 74 -0.06 3.19 4.81
CA SER A 74 -1.15 3.96 4.22
C SER A 74 -1.32 5.32 4.89
N ALA A 75 -1.26 5.37 6.23
CA ALA A 75 -1.34 6.60 6.99
C ALA A 75 -0.15 7.54 6.74
N ALA A 76 1.07 7.00 6.68
CA ALA A 76 2.26 7.77 6.35
C ALA A 76 2.17 8.37 4.93
N LEU A 77 1.70 7.59 3.95
CA LEU A 77 1.52 8.06 2.57
C LEU A 77 0.48 9.17 2.50
N HIS A 78 -0.65 9.01 3.19
CA HIS A 78 -1.68 10.04 3.20
C HIS A 78 -1.17 11.36 3.79
N LEU A 79 -0.37 11.32 4.87
CA LEU A 79 0.27 12.50 5.44
C LEU A 79 1.25 13.17 4.46
N TYR A 80 2.09 12.38 3.79
CA TYR A 80 3.02 12.86 2.77
C TYR A 80 2.28 13.63 1.66
N LEU A 81 1.23 13.03 1.11
CA LEU A 81 0.44 13.63 0.02
C LEU A 81 -0.31 14.88 0.48
N THR A 82 -0.82 14.89 1.72
CA THR A 82 -1.51 16.05 2.29
C THR A 82 -0.56 17.25 2.44
N GLU A 83 0.68 17.01 2.86
CA GLU A 83 1.65 18.10 2.99
C GLU A 83 2.06 18.66 1.62
N TRP A 84 2.28 17.80 0.62
CA TRP A 84 2.51 18.26 -0.75
C TRP A 84 1.33 19.04 -1.33
N HIS A 85 0.11 18.61 -1.04
CA HIS A 85 -1.10 19.35 -1.42
C HIS A 85 -1.10 20.74 -0.79
N ARG A 86 -0.75 20.86 0.49
CA ARG A 86 -0.62 22.17 1.16
C ARG A 86 0.41 23.07 0.47
N LEU A 87 1.53 22.53 0.01
CA LEU A 87 2.58 23.28 -0.69
C LEU A 87 2.19 23.68 -2.11
N LEU A 88 1.57 22.77 -2.87
CA LEU A 88 1.18 23.02 -4.26
C LEU A 88 -0.12 23.84 -4.35
N GLY A 89 -0.92 23.88 -3.29
CA GLY A 89 -2.15 24.66 -3.21
C GLY A 89 -3.24 24.14 -4.14
N THR A 90 -4.14 25.02 -4.57
CA THR A 90 -5.28 24.64 -5.39
C THR A 90 -4.84 24.22 -6.81
N PRO A 91 -5.29 23.06 -7.32
CA PRO A 91 -5.01 22.64 -8.68
C PRO A 91 -5.74 23.55 -9.68
N PRO A 92 -5.14 23.85 -10.84
CA PRO A 92 -5.84 24.57 -11.89
C PRO A 92 -6.95 23.68 -12.49
N GLY A 93 -8.00 24.30 -13.02
CA GLY A 93 -9.09 23.60 -13.69
C GLY A 93 -10.24 23.20 -12.75
N PRO A 94 -11.04 22.17 -13.13
CA PRO A 94 -12.25 21.80 -12.43
C PRO A 94 -11.99 21.18 -11.04
N SER A 95 -13.00 21.19 -10.18
CA SER A 95 -12.93 20.58 -8.86
C SER A 95 -12.68 19.07 -8.95
N LEU A 96 -11.68 18.58 -8.19
CA LEU A 96 -11.34 17.15 -8.11
C LEU A 96 -12.15 16.38 -7.04
N LYS A 97 -13.12 17.03 -6.39
CA LYS A 97 -13.88 16.44 -5.26
C LYS A 97 -14.55 15.11 -5.62
N SER A 98 -15.09 14.98 -6.83
CA SER A 98 -15.72 13.72 -7.27
C SER A 98 -14.70 12.60 -7.46
N THR A 99 -13.49 12.92 -7.95
CA THR A 99 -12.41 11.95 -8.11
C THR A 99 -11.97 11.37 -6.77
N PHE A 100 -11.72 12.23 -5.77
CA PHE A 100 -11.40 11.80 -4.41
C PHE A 100 -12.50 10.93 -3.79
N LYS A 101 -13.77 11.29 -3.99
CA LYS A 101 -14.92 10.56 -3.44
C LYS A 101 -15.13 9.20 -4.11
N ASN A 102 -15.09 9.14 -5.43
CA ASN A 102 -15.57 7.98 -6.19
C ASN A 102 -14.45 7.01 -6.57
N LYS A 103 -13.21 7.49 -6.67
CA LYS A 103 -12.04 6.68 -7.07
C LYS A 103 -11.03 6.49 -5.94
N GLY A 104 -11.32 7.02 -4.75
CA GLY A 104 -10.42 7.00 -3.61
C GLY A 104 -9.33 8.07 -3.67
N TRP A 105 -8.72 8.33 -2.52
CA TRP A 105 -7.72 9.40 -2.40
C TRP A 105 -6.43 9.18 -3.21
N PRO A 106 -5.92 7.96 -3.48
CA PRO A 106 -4.73 7.81 -4.32
C PRO A 106 -4.98 8.34 -5.73
N ASN A 107 -6.11 7.98 -6.33
CA ASN A 107 -6.53 8.48 -7.64
C ASN A 107 -6.85 9.98 -7.61
N GLY A 108 -7.38 10.49 -6.49
CA GLY A 108 -7.55 11.92 -6.26
C GLY A 108 -6.22 12.67 -6.32
N TYR A 109 -5.18 12.16 -5.63
CA TYR A 109 -3.84 12.77 -5.66
C TYR A 109 -3.12 12.60 -6.99
N ARG A 110 -3.36 11.50 -7.72
CA ARG A 110 -2.90 11.37 -9.11
C ARG A 110 -3.47 12.50 -9.98
N ALA A 111 -4.79 12.69 -9.97
CA ALA A 111 -5.43 13.76 -10.73
C ALA A 111 -4.97 15.16 -10.26
N PHE A 112 -4.66 15.32 -8.97
CA PHE A 112 -4.12 16.56 -8.41
C PHE A 112 -2.75 16.92 -9.00
N TYR A 113 -1.81 15.97 -9.02
CA TYR A 113 -0.49 16.20 -9.63
C TYR A 113 -0.57 16.40 -11.14
N GLU A 114 -1.40 15.62 -11.84
CA GLU A 114 -1.62 15.75 -13.28
C GLU A 114 -2.21 17.13 -13.63
N ALA A 115 -3.16 17.64 -12.84
CA ALA A 115 -3.70 18.99 -13.02
C ALA A 115 -2.62 20.08 -12.85
N HIS A 116 -1.65 19.87 -11.96
CA HIS A 116 -0.49 20.75 -11.83
C HIS A 116 0.56 20.60 -12.95
N GLY A 117 0.38 19.66 -13.88
CA GLY A 117 1.28 19.42 -14.99
C GLY A 117 2.49 18.55 -14.65
N SER A 118 2.32 17.60 -13.72
CA SER A 118 3.28 16.50 -13.55
C SER A 118 3.37 15.64 -14.82
N TYR A 119 4.42 14.82 -14.92
CA TYR A 119 4.41 13.72 -15.88
C TYR A 119 3.32 12.70 -15.54
N SER A 120 2.95 11.88 -16.52
CA SER A 120 2.00 10.77 -16.32
C SER A 120 2.55 9.79 -15.29
N PHE A 121 1.69 9.32 -14.38
CA PHE A 121 2.08 8.32 -13.38
C PHE A 121 2.53 7.00 -14.02
N SER A 122 2.12 6.73 -15.26
CA SER A 122 2.59 5.57 -16.03
C SER A 122 4.08 5.61 -16.39
N THR A 123 4.76 6.74 -16.23
CA THR A 123 6.21 6.87 -16.47
C THR A 123 7.02 6.77 -15.17
N GLY A 124 6.36 6.57 -14.03
CA GLY A 124 7.02 6.42 -12.74
C GLY A 124 7.64 5.02 -12.55
N PRO A 125 8.71 4.88 -11.75
CA PRO A 125 9.35 3.59 -11.47
C PRO A 125 8.62 2.79 -10.37
N PHE A 126 7.29 2.86 -10.33
CA PHE A 126 6.45 2.25 -9.31
C PHE A 126 5.17 1.66 -9.92
N ASN A 127 4.58 0.70 -9.22
CA ASN A 127 3.29 0.12 -9.53
C ASN A 127 2.18 0.92 -8.82
N PHE A 128 1.51 1.80 -9.56
CA PHE A 128 0.44 2.63 -8.99
C PHE A 128 -0.77 1.81 -8.54
N ASP A 129 -1.08 0.71 -9.21
CA ASP A 129 -2.22 -0.13 -8.86
C ASP A 129 -1.99 -0.80 -7.50
N LEU A 130 -0.75 -1.19 -7.18
CA LEU A 130 -0.39 -1.69 -5.85
C LEU A 130 -0.52 -0.60 -4.75
N ILE A 131 -0.28 0.67 -5.08
CA ILE A 131 -0.49 1.77 -4.13
C ILE A 131 -1.97 1.98 -3.86
N VAL A 132 -2.82 1.86 -4.89
CA VAL A 132 -4.28 1.87 -4.75
C VAL A 132 -4.72 0.68 -3.90
N GLU A 133 -4.22 -0.51 -4.20
CA GLU A 133 -4.49 -1.74 -3.46
C GLU A 133 -4.16 -1.61 -1.98
N LEU A 134 -2.98 -1.09 -1.64
CA LEU A 134 -2.55 -0.90 -0.25
C LEU A 134 -3.59 -0.11 0.56
N VAL A 135 -4.25 0.88 -0.06
CA VAL A 135 -5.30 1.68 0.58
C VAL A 135 -6.60 0.91 0.70
N LEU A 136 -6.95 0.10 -0.30
CA LEU A 136 -8.12 -0.76 -0.26
C LEU A 136 -7.97 -1.86 0.81
N ALA A 137 -6.83 -2.54 0.84
CA ALA A 137 -6.47 -3.53 1.86
C ALA A 137 -6.58 -2.92 3.27
N ARG A 138 -6.00 -1.72 3.46
CA ARG A 138 -6.11 -0.97 4.73
C ARG A 138 -7.57 -0.68 5.10
N ASN A 139 -8.45 -0.36 4.15
CA ASN A 139 -9.86 -0.12 4.46
C ASN A 139 -10.56 -1.38 4.95
N SER A 140 -10.30 -2.53 4.32
CA SER A 140 -10.83 -3.83 4.75
C SER A 140 -10.29 -4.23 6.14
N ILE A 141 -9.02 -3.96 6.42
CA ILE A 141 -8.39 -4.21 7.73
C ILE A 141 -9.06 -3.37 8.85
N GLN A 142 -9.41 -2.11 8.57
CA GLN A 142 -10.04 -1.23 9.56
C GLN A 142 -11.54 -1.48 9.75
N HIS A 143 -12.18 -2.10 8.77
CA HIS A 143 -13.61 -2.38 8.77
C HIS A 143 -13.85 -3.86 8.49
N PRO A 144 -13.37 -4.76 9.38
CA PRO A 144 -13.62 -6.18 9.23
C PRO A 144 -15.13 -6.44 9.27
N ASP A 145 -15.58 -7.34 8.41
CA ASP A 145 -16.99 -7.67 8.23
C ASP A 145 -17.42 -8.93 8.99
N SER A 146 -16.49 -9.53 9.73
CA SER A 146 -16.70 -10.72 10.54
C SER A 146 -15.92 -10.63 11.85
N LEU A 147 -16.55 -11.10 12.93
CA LEU A 147 -15.89 -11.36 14.22
C LEU A 147 -15.39 -12.80 14.35
N ILE A 148 -15.74 -13.66 13.39
CA ILE A 148 -15.46 -15.11 13.45
C ILE A 148 -14.07 -15.43 12.91
N PHE A 149 -13.56 -14.60 11.99
CA PHE A 149 -12.27 -14.81 11.36
C PHE A 149 -11.26 -13.80 11.89
N ASP A 150 -10.08 -14.27 12.29
CA ASP A 150 -8.95 -13.43 12.70
C ASP A 150 -8.22 -12.78 11.51
N THR A 151 -8.53 -13.24 10.30
CA THR A 151 -7.94 -12.80 9.03
C THR A 151 -8.86 -11.85 8.28
N TYR A 152 -8.31 -10.76 7.75
CA TYR A 152 -9.04 -9.76 6.97
C TYR A 152 -9.28 -10.26 5.54
N ARG A 153 -10.41 -9.86 4.95
CA ARG A 153 -10.77 -10.21 3.56
C ARG A 153 -11.08 -8.96 2.76
N TYR A 154 -10.83 -9.01 1.46
CA TYR A 154 -11.29 -7.98 0.55
C TYR A 154 -12.81 -7.96 0.43
N THR A 155 -13.38 -6.80 0.13
CA THR A 155 -14.81 -6.67 -0.21
C THR A 155 -15.04 -6.96 -1.70
N ASP A 156 -16.25 -7.38 -2.08
CA ASP A 156 -16.58 -7.61 -3.50
C ASP A 156 -16.43 -6.32 -4.33
N GLU A 157 -16.71 -5.16 -3.72
CA GLU A 157 -16.55 -3.86 -4.37
C GLU A 157 -15.07 -3.55 -4.67
N ASP A 158 -14.16 -3.92 -3.77
CA ASP A 158 -12.73 -3.71 -3.95
C ASP A 158 -12.16 -4.69 -4.99
N LEU A 159 -12.59 -5.96 -4.95
CA LEU A 159 -12.18 -6.98 -5.93
C LEU A 159 -12.65 -6.63 -7.35
N ALA A 160 -13.79 -5.95 -7.51
CA ALA A 160 -14.23 -5.44 -8.81
C ALA A 160 -13.28 -4.37 -9.39
N LYS A 161 -12.51 -3.67 -8.54
CA LYS A 161 -11.51 -2.65 -8.93
C LYS A 161 -10.13 -3.26 -9.16
N MET A 162 -9.86 -4.43 -8.55
CA MET A 162 -8.60 -5.16 -8.60
C MET A 162 -8.84 -6.64 -8.94
N PRO A 163 -8.86 -6.98 -10.24
CA PRO A 163 -9.10 -8.36 -10.66
C PRO A 163 -7.96 -9.33 -10.31
N SER A 164 -6.76 -8.82 -9.95
CA SER A 164 -5.63 -9.63 -9.49
C SER A 164 -4.96 -8.92 -8.31
N PRO A 165 -5.48 -9.09 -7.08
CA PRO A 165 -4.89 -8.51 -5.89
C PRO A 165 -3.50 -9.09 -5.62
N PHE A 166 -2.57 -8.25 -5.18
CA PHE A 166 -1.22 -8.60 -4.79
C PHE A 166 -1.16 -9.22 -3.39
N PHE A 167 -1.92 -8.70 -2.42
CA PHE A 167 -1.91 -9.19 -1.03
C PHE A 167 -2.84 -10.39 -0.83
N ILE A 168 -2.63 -11.46 -1.59
CA ILE A 168 -3.29 -12.76 -1.40
C ILE A 168 -2.24 -13.85 -1.30
N SER A 169 -2.62 -15.01 -0.75
CA SER A 169 -1.70 -16.15 -0.72
C SER A 169 -1.50 -16.73 -2.12
N ASP A 170 -0.35 -17.36 -2.37
CA ASP A 170 -0.09 -18.03 -3.66
C ASP A 170 -1.13 -19.12 -3.93
N ARG A 171 -1.59 -19.79 -2.87
CA ARG A 171 -2.65 -20.80 -2.96
C ARG A 171 -3.99 -20.22 -3.42
N GLU A 172 -4.40 -19.06 -2.90
CA GLU A 172 -5.63 -18.38 -3.34
C GLU A 172 -5.50 -17.86 -4.78
N LYS A 173 -4.29 -17.42 -5.16
CA LYS A 173 -3.99 -17.01 -6.53
C LYS A 173 -4.10 -18.18 -7.52
N GLU A 174 -3.44 -19.30 -7.22
CA GLU A 174 -3.54 -20.54 -8.01
C GLU A 174 -4.99 -20.99 -8.17
N LEU A 175 -5.75 -21.02 -7.07
CA LEU A 175 -7.15 -21.41 -7.10
C LEU A 175 -7.99 -20.47 -7.97
N SER A 176 -7.71 -19.17 -7.95
CA SER A 176 -8.38 -18.20 -8.82
C SER A 176 -8.06 -18.42 -10.30
N GLU A 177 -6.81 -18.78 -10.63
CA GLU A 177 -6.36 -19.04 -12.00
C GLU A 177 -6.96 -20.36 -12.54
N GLU A 178 -7.06 -21.40 -11.71
CA GLU A 178 -7.68 -22.68 -12.04
C GLU A 178 -9.18 -22.55 -12.41
N LEU A 179 -9.88 -21.57 -11.85
CA LEU A 179 -11.30 -21.31 -12.11
C LEU A 179 -11.55 -20.53 -13.43
N GLY A 180 -10.51 -20.08 -14.14
CA GLY A 180 -10.57 -19.49 -15.49
C GLY A 180 -11.21 -18.10 -15.59
N GLU A 181 -11.59 -17.62 -16.79
CA GLU A 181 -12.22 -16.30 -16.97
C GLU A 181 -13.62 -16.17 -16.34
N GLN A 182 -14.31 -17.29 -16.07
CA GLN A 182 -15.50 -17.33 -15.20
C GLN A 182 -15.14 -17.26 -13.71
N GLY A 183 -13.85 -17.40 -13.37
CA GLY A 183 -13.20 -17.31 -12.07
C GLY A 183 -12.81 -15.90 -11.62
N ARG A 184 -13.30 -14.85 -12.30
CA ARG A 184 -13.35 -13.50 -11.67
C ARG A 184 -14.38 -13.41 -10.54
N ASN A 185 -15.21 -14.46 -10.38
CA ASN A 185 -16.00 -14.69 -9.18
C ASN A 185 -15.17 -15.54 -8.21
N TRP A 186 -14.49 -14.87 -7.29
CA TRP A 186 -13.91 -15.52 -6.12
C TRP A 186 -14.93 -16.46 -5.48
N LEU A 187 -14.66 -17.79 -5.46
CA LEU A 187 -15.54 -18.77 -4.81
C LEU A 187 -15.80 -18.37 -3.35
N MET A 188 -14.76 -17.79 -2.72
CA MET A 188 -14.80 -17.09 -1.45
C MET A 188 -13.88 -15.89 -1.54
N ARG A 189 -14.26 -14.75 -0.95
CA ARG A 189 -13.43 -13.53 -0.95
C ARG A 189 -12.04 -13.83 -0.39
N PRO A 190 -10.96 -13.52 -1.10
CA PRO A 190 -9.63 -13.90 -0.65
C PRO A 190 -9.23 -13.11 0.59
N HIS A 191 -8.39 -13.71 1.41
CA HIS A 191 -7.83 -13.05 2.57
C HIS A 191 -6.71 -12.11 2.15
N ILE A 192 -6.56 -11.04 2.92
CA ILE A 192 -5.39 -10.17 2.83
C ILE A 192 -4.24 -10.94 3.48
N HIS A 193 -3.30 -11.39 2.66
CA HIS A 193 -2.15 -12.18 3.08
C HIS A 193 -0.85 -11.39 2.89
N ILE A 194 -0.09 -11.22 3.97
CA ILE A 194 1.10 -10.37 4.03
C ILE A 194 2.27 -11.18 4.55
N ASP A 195 3.06 -11.69 3.61
CA ASP A 195 4.38 -12.25 3.89
C ASP A 195 5.48 -11.17 3.81
N THR A 196 6.69 -11.57 4.19
CA THR A 196 7.84 -10.66 4.23
C THR A 196 8.18 -10.11 2.85
N GLU A 197 8.06 -10.91 1.79
CA GLU A 197 8.38 -10.49 0.44
C GLU A 197 7.39 -9.42 -0.04
N LYS A 198 6.08 -9.68 0.09
CA LYS A 198 5.00 -8.75 -0.27
C LYS A 198 5.12 -7.45 0.52
N PHE A 199 5.41 -7.52 1.81
CA PHE A 199 5.58 -6.34 2.65
C PHE A 199 6.79 -5.49 2.23
N LEU A 200 7.95 -6.11 2.01
CA LEU A 200 9.16 -5.41 1.55
C LEU A 200 8.99 -4.84 0.14
N HIS A 201 8.26 -5.54 -0.73
CA HIS A 201 7.92 -5.05 -2.06
C HIS A 201 7.04 -3.79 -1.97
N ALA A 202 5.97 -3.82 -1.17
CA ALA A 202 5.09 -2.66 -0.98
C ALA A 202 5.85 -1.43 -0.44
N LEU A 203 6.77 -1.64 0.51
CA LEU A 203 7.68 -0.61 1.02
C LEU A 203 8.53 0.00 -0.11
N ALA A 204 9.16 -0.82 -0.94
CA ALA A 204 9.98 -0.36 -2.05
C ALA A 204 9.16 0.44 -3.08
N GLN A 205 7.95 0.00 -3.38
CA GLN A 205 7.03 0.71 -4.28
C GLN A 205 6.62 2.07 -3.72
N LEU A 206 6.37 2.17 -2.42
CA LEU A 206 6.06 3.44 -1.76
C LEU A 206 7.25 4.41 -1.76
N SER A 207 8.45 3.92 -1.48
CA SER A 207 9.68 4.75 -1.51
C SER A 207 9.93 5.31 -2.91
N ALA A 208 9.88 4.44 -3.94
CA ALA A 208 10.03 4.84 -5.34
C ALA A 208 8.92 5.84 -5.78
N PHE A 209 7.70 5.65 -5.29
CA PHE A 209 6.59 6.55 -5.56
C PHE A 209 6.80 7.95 -4.98
N VAL A 210 7.18 8.05 -3.70
CA VAL A 210 7.35 9.35 -3.07
C VAL A 210 8.57 10.09 -3.61
N GLU A 211 9.66 9.38 -3.91
CA GLU A 211 10.83 9.96 -4.56
C GLU A 211 10.45 10.57 -5.92
N TRP A 212 9.71 9.82 -6.73
CA TRP A 212 9.23 10.32 -8.01
C TRP A 212 8.29 11.52 -7.85
N LEU A 213 7.36 11.48 -6.89
CA LEU A 213 6.43 12.58 -6.62
C LEU A 213 7.11 13.85 -6.12
N GLU A 214 8.14 13.72 -5.28
CA GLU A 214 8.91 14.87 -4.81
C GLU A 214 9.54 15.60 -5.99
N ASN A 215 10.18 14.86 -6.91
CA ASN A 215 10.75 15.42 -8.14
C ASN A 215 9.68 16.11 -9.00
N GLN A 216 8.46 15.55 -9.08
CA GLN A 216 7.34 16.21 -9.77
C GLN A 216 6.95 17.52 -9.07
N GLY A 217 6.79 17.49 -7.75
CA GLY A 217 6.41 18.64 -6.94
C GLY A 217 7.41 19.79 -7.04
N GLU A 218 8.70 19.50 -6.95
CA GLU A 218 9.78 20.46 -7.13
C GLU A 218 9.78 21.07 -8.53
N THR A 219 9.60 20.24 -9.56
CA THR A 219 9.51 20.69 -10.95
C THR A 219 8.33 21.66 -11.15
N ILE A 220 7.17 21.35 -10.57
CA ILE A 220 5.97 22.20 -10.62
C ILE A 220 6.25 23.54 -9.94
N MET A 221 6.86 23.52 -8.76
CA MET A 221 7.20 24.73 -8.00
C MET A 221 8.21 25.61 -8.76
N HIS A 222 9.22 25.00 -9.37
CA HIS A 222 10.21 25.71 -10.17
C HIS A 222 9.58 26.37 -11.41
N LYS A 223 8.73 25.66 -12.16
CA LYS A 223 7.97 26.23 -13.29
C LYS A 223 7.15 27.45 -12.87
N ARG A 224 6.47 27.38 -11.73
CA ARG A 224 5.69 28.50 -11.17
C ARG A 224 6.56 29.68 -10.76
N TYR A 225 7.73 29.43 -10.20
CA TYR A 225 8.70 30.48 -9.87
C TYR A 225 9.14 31.23 -11.14
N LEU A 226 9.53 30.49 -12.19
CA LEU A 226 9.93 31.10 -13.47
C LEU A 226 8.82 31.93 -14.10
N ALA A 227 7.57 31.43 -14.09
CA ALA A 227 6.42 32.16 -14.63
C ALA A 227 6.18 33.48 -13.89
N ARG A 228 6.25 33.48 -12.55
CA ARG A 228 6.12 34.71 -11.74
C ARG A 228 7.25 35.69 -12.00
N LYS A 229 8.49 35.20 -12.16
CA LYS A 229 9.65 36.04 -12.48
C LYS A 229 9.48 36.73 -13.85
N GLN A 230 9.06 35.99 -14.87
CA GLN A 230 8.79 36.54 -16.21
C GLN A 230 7.68 37.59 -16.21
N GLN A 231 6.59 37.35 -15.46
CA GLN A 231 5.50 38.33 -15.31
C GLN A 231 6.02 39.63 -14.69
N HIS A 232 6.78 39.54 -13.60
CA HIS A 232 7.35 40.71 -12.93
C HIS A 232 8.32 41.49 -13.84
N GLU A 233 9.16 40.80 -14.62
CA GLU A 233 10.08 41.43 -15.58
C GLU A 233 9.31 42.12 -16.73
N THR A 234 8.18 41.55 -17.17
CA THR A 234 7.33 42.14 -18.22
C THR A 234 6.58 43.37 -17.71
N GLU A 235 6.09 43.32 -16.47
CA GLU A 235 5.36 44.44 -15.85
C GLU A 235 6.27 45.63 -15.53
N HIS A 236 7.50 45.39 -15.05
CA HIS A 236 8.44 46.48 -14.70
C HIS A 236 9.29 46.96 -15.89
N GLY A 237 9.49 46.13 -16.92
CA GLY A 237 10.16 46.56 -18.16
C GLY A 237 9.27 47.42 -19.08
N ALA A 238 7.96 47.48 -18.82
CA ALA A 238 7.01 48.33 -19.55
C ALA A 238 6.93 49.77 -19.00
N ASP A 239 7.41 50.02 -17.78
CA ASP A 239 7.40 51.35 -17.13
C ASP A 239 8.65 52.20 -17.49
N GLU A 240 9.62 51.66 -18.25
CA GLU A 240 10.84 52.36 -18.67
C GLU A 240 10.85 52.83 -20.14
N ILE A 241 9.70 52.85 -20.84
CA ILE A 241 9.56 53.34 -22.23
C ILE A 241 8.58 54.50 -22.34
#